data_AF-A0A371IVS7-F1
#
_entry.id   AF-A0A371IVS7-F1
#
_cell.length_a   1.000
_cell.length_b   1.000
_cell.length_c   1.000
_cell.angle_alpha   90.00
_cell.angle_beta   90.00
_cell.angle_gamma   90.00
#
_symmetry.space_group_name_H-M   'P 1'
#
loop_
_entity.id
_entity.type
_entity.pdbx_description
1 polymer ?
#
loop_
_entity_poly.entity_id
_entity_poly.type
_entity_poly.pdbx_seq_one_letter_code
_entity_poly.pdbx_strand_id
1 'polypeptide(L)'
;MKLFKKISIILFIFCQVIFIYDSINKITFANIIDSTLTIEQARQLLLQYNNKVDYIYQGSSSEFPVLKSKKLEGYVFLPNVDTDIGYFVDKYTSKIYYFHPSGYLELIKFPYVYKSLNISHLLNL
;
A
#
# COMPACT_ATOMS: atom_id res chain seq x y z
N MET A 1 18.95 28.07 -40.63
CA MET A 1 18.36 26.71 -40.61
C MET A 1 19.18 25.64 -39.86
N LYS A 2 20.51 25.49 -40.05
CA LYS A 2 21.29 24.41 -39.38
C LYS A 2 21.30 24.47 -37.84
N LEU A 3 21.26 25.66 -37.22
CA LEU A 3 21.30 25.83 -35.76
C LEU A 3 20.04 25.29 -35.05
N PHE A 4 18.86 25.63 -35.55
CA PHE A 4 17.57 25.17 -35.01
C PHE A 4 17.43 23.64 -35.01
N LYS A 5 17.92 22.94 -36.05
CA LYS A 5 17.94 21.47 -36.06
C LYS A 5 18.82 20.89 -34.93
N LYS A 6 19.99 21.49 -34.65
CA LYS A 6 20.86 21.02 -33.54
C LYS A 6 20.19 21.20 -32.18
N ILE A 7 19.56 22.36 -31.94
CA ILE A 7 18.84 22.65 -30.68
C ILE A 7 17.66 21.69 -30.48
N SER A 8 16.88 21.45 -31.55
CA SER A 8 15.75 20.50 -31.51
C SER A 8 16.17 19.06 -31.19
N ILE A 9 17.31 18.60 -31.73
CA ILE A 9 17.87 17.27 -31.42
C ILE A 9 18.31 17.18 -29.95
N ILE A 10 18.99 18.20 -29.43
CA ILE A 10 19.45 18.23 -28.03
C ILE A 10 18.25 18.18 -27.05
N LEU A 11 17.20 18.96 -27.32
CA LEU A 11 15.98 18.94 -26.50
C LEU A 11 15.30 17.56 -26.51
N PHE A 12 15.25 16.89 -27.65
CA PHE A 12 14.65 15.56 -27.78
C PHE A 12 15.40 14.50 -26.95
N ILE A 13 16.74 14.54 -26.96
CA ILE A 13 17.59 13.67 -26.13
C ILE A 13 17.34 13.96 -24.63
N PHE A 14 17.22 15.24 -24.25
CA PHE A 14 16.98 15.61 -22.86
C PHE A 14 15.61 15.11 -22.33
N CYS A 15 14.55 15.21 -23.15
CA CYS A 15 13.24 14.65 -22.82
C CYS A 15 13.27 13.12 -22.66
N GLN A 16 14.02 12.41 -23.51
CA GLN A 16 14.16 10.95 -23.40
C GLN A 16 14.86 10.53 -22.10
N VAL A 17 15.92 11.23 -21.70
CA VAL A 17 16.63 10.96 -20.43
C VAL A 17 15.71 11.16 -19.21
N ILE A 18 14.90 12.23 -19.21
CA ILE A 18 13.92 12.48 -18.13
C ILE A 18 12.88 11.36 -18.04
N PHE A 19 12.34 10.91 -19.19
CA PHE A 19 11.33 9.85 -19.25
C PHE A 19 11.87 8.47 -18.80
N ILE A 20 13.14 8.19 -19.10
CA ILE A 20 13.83 6.96 -18.67
C ILE A 20 14.12 7.00 -17.16
N TYR A 21 14.48 8.17 -16.60
CA TYR A 21 14.78 8.30 -15.17
C TYR A 21 13.58 7.98 -14.27
N ASP A 22 12.40 8.49 -14.60
CA ASP A 22 11.14 8.16 -13.89
C ASP A 22 10.83 6.65 -13.97
N SER A 23 10.98 6.08 -15.16
CA SER A 23 10.79 4.64 -15.41
C SER A 23 11.75 3.78 -14.57
N ILE A 24 13.02 4.17 -14.47
CA ILE A 24 14.02 3.47 -13.65
C ILE A 24 13.67 3.57 -12.16
N ASN A 25 13.31 4.75 -11.66
CA ASN A 25 12.91 4.91 -10.25
C ASN A 25 11.72 4.01 -9.92
N LYS A 26 10.69 3.96 -10.76
CA LYS A 26 9.52 3.08 -10.59
C LYS A 26 9.89 1.59 -10.54
N ILE A 27 10.82 1.14 -11.39
CA ILE A 27 11.31 -0.25 -11.41
C ILE A 27 12.17 -0.55 -10.18
N THR A 28 13.04 0.38 -9.78
CA THR A 28 13.90 0.23 -8.60
C THR A 28 13.06 0.18 -7.32
N PHE A 29 12.05 1.03 -7.16
CA PHE A 29 11.09 0.91 -6.07
C PHE A 29 10.33 -0.42 -6.10
N ALA A 30 9.85 -0.87 -7.27
CA ALA A 30 9.14 -2.15 -7.39
C ALA A 30 10.01 -3.36 -7.01
N ASN A 31 11.33 -3.31 -7.24
CA ASN A 31 12.28 -4.38 -6.91
C ASN A 31 12.92 -4.26 -5.52
N ILE A 32 12.89 -3.08 -4.88
CA ILE A 32 13.34 -2.85 -3.49
C ILE A 32 12.21 -3.12 -2.48
N ILE A 33 10.96 -3.27 -2.94
CA ILE A 33 9.89 -3.88 -2.13
C ILE A 33 10.24 -5.36 -1.91
N ASP A 34 11.02 -5.59 -0.85
CA ASP A 34 10.85 -6.77 -0.01
C ASP A 34 9.35 -6.91 0.27
N SER A 35 8.81 -8.12 0.12
CA SER A 35 7.40 -8.42 -0.23
C SER A 35 6.37 -8.14 0.89
N THR A 36 6.70 -7.25 1.82
CA THR A 36 5.94 -6.89 3.01
C THR A 36 5.43 -5.45 2.93
N LEU A 37 4.13 -5.28 3.19
CA LEU A 37 3.55 -3.97 3.48
C LEU A 37 4.22 -3.34 4.71
N THR A 38 4.39 -2.02 4.67
CA THR A 38 4.64 -1.20 5.87
C THR A 38 3.35 -0.95 6.64
N ILE A 39 3.45 -0.46 7.89
CA ILE A 39 2.30 -0.04 8.71
C ILE A 39 1.44 0.99 7.95
N GLU A 40 2.06 1.98 7.30
CA GLU A 40 1.31 3.00 6.58
C GLU A 40 0.66 2.44 5.31
N GLN A 41 1.31 1.54 4.57
CA GLN A 41 0.68 0.87 3.42
C GLN A 41 -0.53 0.02 3.86
N ALA A 42 -0.45 -0.67 4.98
CA ALA A 42 -1.57 -1.42 5.55
C ALA A 42 -2.72 -0.49 5.98
N ARG A 43 -2.42 0.68 6.55
CA ARG A 43 -3.42 1.72 6.88
C ARG A 43 -4.09 2.29 5.63
N GLN A 44 -3.32 2.49 4.55
CA GLN A 44 -3.86 2.96 3.27
C GLN A 44 -4.78 1.92 2.60
N LEU A 45 -4.52 0.62 2.74
CA LEU A 45 -5.45 -0.42 2.29
C LEU A 45 -6.80 -0.37 3.04
N LEU A 46 -6.79 -0.06 4.35
CA LEU A 46 -8.00 0.12 5.13
C LEU A 46 -8.79 1.37 4.72
N LEU A 47 -8.11 2.48 4.42
CA LEU A 47 -8.74 3.68 3.85
C LEU A 47 -9.32 3.42 2.45
N GLN A 48 -8.65 2.64 1.61
CA GLN A 48 -9.18 2.23 0.29
C GLN A 48 -10.42 1.33 0.42
N TYR A 49 -10.47 0.46 1.43
CA TYR A 49 -11.63 -0.36 1.75
C TYR A 49 -12.82 0.48 2.25
N ASN A 50 -12.58 1.37 3.21
CA ASN A 50 -13.59 2.27 3.77
C ASN A 50 -12.94 3.55 4.29
N ASN A 51 -13.08 4.64 3.52
CA ASN A 51 -12.53 5.97 3.82
C ASN A 51 -13.41 6.85 4.72
N LYS A 52 -14.50 6.30 5.30
CA LYS A 52 -15.41 7.05 6.17
C LYS A 52 -14.91 7.19 7.61
N VAL A 53 -13.84 6.47 7.96
CA VAL A 53 -13.24 6.42 9.30
C VAL A 53 -11.72 6.41 9.17
N ASP A 54 -11.03 7.00 10.14
CA ASP A 54 -9.60 6.79 10.33
C ASP A 54 -9.32 5.48 11.06
N TYR A 55 -8.10 4.95 10.90
CA TYR A 55 -7.64 3.70 11.50
C TYR A 55 -6.41 3.95 12.37
N ILE A 56 -6.54 3.68 13.66
CA ILE A 56 -5.52 3.88 14.70
C ILE A 56 -4.74 2.59 14.86
N TYR A 57 -3.42 2.61 14.64
CA TYR A 57 -2.55 1.46 14.83
C TYR A 57 -2.54 0.99 16.31
N GLN A 58 -2.72 -0.31 16.52
CA GLN A 58 -2.81 -0.94 17.86
C GLN A 58 -1.65 -1.89 18.18
N GLY A 59 -0.82 -2.24 17.18
CA GLY A 59 0.31 -3.16 17.38
C GLY A 59 0.52 -4.14 16.23
N SER A 60 1.60 -4.91 16.33
CA SER A 60 1.93 -6.00 15.42
C SER A 60 1.23 -7.29 15.83
N SER A 61 1.06 -8.24 14.90
CA SER A 61 0.45 -9.53 15.21
C SER A 61 1.17 -10.35 16.30
N SER A 62 2.44 -10.02 16.59
CA SER A 62 3.22 -10.68 17.64
C SER A 62 2.71 -10.40 19.06
N GLU A 63 2.00 -9.28 19.24
CA GLU A 63 1.40 -8.82 20.49
C GLU A 63 0.02 -9.45 20.76
N PHE A 64 -0.58 -10.10 19.76
CA PHE A 64 -1.91 -10.71 19.84
C PHE A 64 -1.81 -12.25 19.79
N PRO A 65 -2.06 -12.99 20.90
CA PRO A 65 -1.91 -14.44 20.97
C PRO A 65 -2.68 -15.22 19.89
N VAL A 66 -3.87 -14.73 19.50
CA VAL A 66 -4.71 -15.30 18.44
C VAL A 66 -4.02 -15.26 17.08
N LEU A 67 -3.38 -14.14 16.71
CA LEU A 67 -2.70 -13.99 15.43
C LEU A 67 -1.38 -14.78 15.44
N LYS A 68 -0.62 -14.69 16.54
CA LYS A 68 0.62 -15.43 16.76
C LYS A 68 0.44 -16.95 16.68
N SER A 69 -0.59 -17.49 17.33
CA SER A 69 -0.89 -18.94 17.28
C SER A 69 -1.31 -19.43 15.89
N LYS A 70 -1.96 -18.56 15.09
CA LYS A 70 -2.30 -18.82 13.68
C LYS A 70 -1.12 -18.60 12.71
N LYS A 71 0.06 -18.19 13.21
CA LYS A 71 1.25 -17.79 12.41
C LYS A 71 0.95 -16.69 11.39
N LEU A 72 0.07 -15.76 11.76
CA LEU A 72 -0.27 -14.61 10.93
C LEU A 72 0.66 -13.43 11.23
N GLU A 73 1.12 -12.75 10.19
CA GLU A 73 2.08 -11.65 10.30
C GLU A 73 1.54 -10.37 9.68
N GLY A 74 1.56 -9.29 10.45
CA GLY A 74 1.04 -8.00 10.01
C GLY A 74 0.65 -7.10 11.16
N TYR A 75 -0.37 -6.27 10.93
CA TYR A 75 -0.67 -5.09 11.74
C TYR A 75 -2.13 -5.06 12.15
N VAL A 76 -2.40 -4.64 13.39
CA VAL A 76 -3.75 -4.46 13.92
C VAL A 76 -4.08 -2.98 14.01
N PHE A 77 -5.30 -2.64 13.61
CA PHE A 77 -5.85 -1.29 13.68
C PHE A 77 -7.23 -1.32 14.34
N LEU A 78 -7.59 -0.25 15.04
CA LEU A 78 -8.96 0.02 15.51
C LEU A 78 -9.50 1.20 14.70
N PRO A 79 -10.72 1.14 14.14
CA PRO A 79 -11.32 2.28 13.48
C PRO A 79 -11.68 3.34 14.53
N ASN A 80 -11.60 4.63 14.18
CA ASN A 80 -11.92 5.73 15.10
C ASN A 80 -13.44 5.97 15.20
N VAL A 81 -14.17 4.95 15.65
CA VAL A 81 -15.63 4.96 15.91
C VAL A 81 -15.93 4.04 17.10
N ASP A 82 -17.12 4.17 17.68
CA ASP A 82 -17.56 3.32 18.78
C ASP A 82 -17.84 1.88 18.29
N THR A 83 -16.85 1.00 18.46
CA THR A 83 -16.92 -0.43 18.13
C THR A 83 -15.84 -1.23 18.87
N ASP A 84 -16.13 -2.50 19.12
CA ASP A 84 -15.20 -3.51 19.61
C ASP A 84 -14.37 -4.18 18.48
N ILE A 85 -14.83 -4.11 17.23
CA ILE A 85 -14.18 -4.79 16.09
C ILE A 85 -12.98 -4.00 15.56
N GLY A 86 -11.80 -4.60 15.70
CA GLY A 86 -10.59 -4.17 15.02
C GLY A 86 -10.42 -4.80 13.63
N TYR A 87 -9.35 -4.40 12.96
CA TYR A 87 -8.93 -4.90 11.66
C TYR A 87 -7.50 -5.44 11.75
N PHE A 88 -7.28 -6.63 11.22
CA PHE A 88 -5.94 -7.18 10.99
C PHE A 88 -5.62 -7.12 9.49
N VAL A 89 -4.45 -6.57 9.14
CA VAL A 89 -3.94 -6.55 7.77
C VAL A 89 -2.68 -7.41 7.71
N ASP A 90 -2.75 -8.48 6.91
CA ASP A 90 -1.62 -9.39 6.69
C ASP A 90 -0.57 -8.73 5.79
N LYS A 91 0.67 -8.59 6.29
CA LYS A 91 1.71 -7.79 5.61
C LYS A 91 2.23 -8.44 4.33
N TYR A 92 2.11 -9.75 4.16
CA TYR A 92 2.62 -10.46 2.98
C TYR A 92 1.56 -10.56 1.87
N THR A 93 0.28 -10.69 2.24
CA THR A 93 -0.80 -11.02 1.30
C THR A 93 -1.78 -9.87 1.04
N SER A 94 -1.63 -8.73 1.75
CA SER A 94 -2.55 -7.58 1.68
C SER A 94 -4.01 -7.91 2.01
N LYS A 95 -4.26 -9.06 2.64
CA LYS A 95 -5.60 -9.48 3.07
C LYS A 95 -5.99 -8.71 4.33
N ILE A 96 -7.23 -8.21 4.34
CA ILE A 96 -7.82 -7.52 5.47
C ILE A 96 -8.82 -8.47 6.14
N TYR A 97 -8.78 -8.53 7.47
CA TYR A 97 -9.65 -9.34 8.30
C TYR A 97 -10.33 -8.46 9.35
N TYR A 98 -11.61 -8.71 9.63
CA TYR A 98 -12.18 -8.31 10.92
C TYR A 98 -11.51 -9.13 12.02
N PHE A 99 -11.17 -8.48 13.13
CA PHE A 99 -10.39 -9.07 14.21
C PHE A 99 -10.92 -8.63 15.58
N HIS A 100 -11.02 -9.58 16.51
CA HIS A 100 -11.25 -9.29 17.92
C HIS A 100 -10.33 -10.17 18.80
N PRO A 101 -9.70 -9.63 19.86
CA PRO A 101 -8.77 -10.36 20.72
C PRO A 101 -9.32 -11.65 21.36
N SER A 102 -10.65 -11.82 21.44
CA SER A 102 -11.31 -13.05 21.92
C SER A 102 -11.07 -14.28 21.03
N GLY A 103 -10.59 -14.11 19.80
CA GLY A 103 -10.40 -15.20 18.83
C GLY A 103 -11.11 -14.98 17.49
N TYR A 104 -11.97 -13.96 17.37
CA TYR A 104 -12.64 -13.64 16.13
C TYR A 104 -11.63 -13.22 15.05
N LEU A 105 -11.72 -13.86 13.89
CA LEU A 105 -10.95 -13.51 12.71
C LEU A 105 -11.72 -13.93 11.46
N GLU A 106 -12.20 -12.96 10.68
CA GLU A 106 -12.96 -13.18 9.45
C GLU A 106 -12.33 -12.42 8.28
N LEU A 107 -12.07 -13.09 7.16
CA LEU A 107 -11.56 -12.46 5.95
C LEU A 107 -12.63 -11.55 5.33
N ILE A 108 -12.30 -10.26 5.16
CA ILE A 108 -13.19 -9.31 4.49
C ILE A 108 -13.27 -9.68 3.01
N LYS A 109 -14.48 -10.04 2.57
CA LYS A 109 -14.80 -10.25 1.15
C LYS A 109 -15.07 -8.89 0.51
N PHE A 110 -14.10 -8.36 -0.20
CA PHE A 110 -14.30 -7.16 -1.02
C PHE A 110 -15.44 -7.39 -2.03
N PRO A 111 -16.45 -6.51 -2.10
CA PRO A 111 -17.26 -6.40 -3.31
C PRO A 111 -16.33 -5.90 -4.42
N TYR A 112 -16.20 -6.70 -5.49
CA TYR A 112 -15.12 -6.60 -6.48
C TYR A 112 -14.89 -5.20 -7.09
N VAL A 113 -13.95 -4.47 -6.50
CA VAL A 113 -13.06 -3.46 -7.10
C VAL A 113 -11.81 -3.33 -6.19
N TYR A 114 -10.59 -3.00 -6.66
CA TYR A 114 -10.17 -2.72 -8.04
C TYR A 114 -9.00 -3.62 -8.48
N LYS A 115 -9.05 -4.06 -9.73
CA LYS A 115 -7.95 -4.63 -10.52
C LYS A 115 -6.79 -3.63 -10.65
N SER A 116 -5.56 -4.08 -10.36
CA SER A 116 -4.26 -3.38 -10.55
C SER A 116 -4.09 -1.99 -9.92
N LEU A 117 -3.27 -1.92 -8.87
CA LEU A 117 -2.82 -0.68 -8.22
C LEU A 117 -1.94 0.16 -9.18
N ASN A 118 -2.49 1.20 -9.80
CA ASN A 118 -1.69 2.14 -10.60
C ASN A 118 -1.19 3.30 -9.72
N ILE A 119 0.03 3.15 -9.19
CA ILE A 119 0.63 4.01 -8.14
C ILE A 119 0.96 5.43 -8.66
N SER A 120 0.78 5.72 -9.95
CA SER A 120 1.12 7.01 -10.58
C SER A 120 0.39 8.24 -10.04
N HIS A 121 -0.59 8.10 -9.14
CA HIS A 121 -1.34 9.21 -8.56
C HIS A 121 -0.81 9.70 -7.19
N LEU A 122 0.21 9.03 -6.62
CA LEU A 122 0.79 9.37 -5.31
C LEU A 122 2.12 10.16 -5.38
N LEU A 123 2.57 10.55 -6.58
CA LEU A 123 3.85 11.24 -6.81
C LEU A 123 3.71 12.61 -7.49
N ASN A 124 2.52 13.22 -7.45
CA ASN A 124 2.27 14.59 -7.96
C ASN A 124 2.18 15.61 -6.81
N LEU A 125 3.25 15.72 -6.01
CA LEU A 125 3.56 16.82 -5.11
C LEU A 125 5.07 17.11 -5.15
#